data_AF-A0A1Z5KQH6-F1
#
_entry.id   AF-A0A1Z5KQH6-F1
#
_cell.length_a   1.000
_cell.length_b   1.000
_cell.length_c   1.000
_cell.angle_alpha   90.00
_cell.angle_beta   90.00
_cell.angle_gamma   90.00
#
_symmetry.space_group_name_H-M   'P 1'
#
loop_
_entity.id
_entity.type
_entity.pdbx_description
1 polymer ?
#
loop_
_entity_poly.entity_id
_entity_poly.type
_entity_poly.pdbx_seq_one_letter_code
_entity_poly.pdbx_strand_id
1 'polypeptide(L)'
;MKLRKSLWMRLIISCVILYGGRPCDALHSQVSTRRRWLQTATTSFVLLSSPTTAHAGEVGAQITKAVTQSDLGIAVRRSVVQGAQTMDRLDGKWEQFSDRFQLGKERSQRPDRPKPLVIPAPLPLDPTLAPRVLKCSDEIFLELMRPFLTSTQLTQQIQIVQNTVKPAFVRSASYSPENPAQQFNFDLYVHYKAYSDLLIQLDNKSNKAFKFPDFLKQYQIRMGIEVLQLLQLPVPVQESSLEDKLKALDRFGTALVQTGWVAQVDHARPTLEQIQDWRDDADDLIWTLALNGDITLGSQLLLQEQGFRLYSNLGKWAVQSILGPSSTVDDYYMDTDYNSDPDRFEVKQVLLNIQLEG
;
A
#
# COMPACT_ATOMS: atom_id res chain seq x y z
N MET A 1 3.70 -61.29 -32.53
CA MET A 1 4.20 -60.16 -31.73
C MET A 1 4.14 -58.82 -32.51
N LYS A 2 2.98 -58.46 -33.07
CA LYS A 2 2.75 -57.24 -33.87
C LYS A 2 1.36 -56.60 -33.62
N LEU A 3 0.74 -56.87 -32.47
CA LEU A 3 -0.63 -56.38 -32.17
C LEU A 3 -0.80 -55.60 -30.86
N ARG A 4 0.29 -55.29 -30.13
CA ARG A 4 0.20 -54.50 -28.89
C ARG A 4 0.65 -53.03 -29.00
N LYS A 5 1.23 -52.60 -30.13
CA LYS A 5 1.59 -51.18 -30.38
C LYS A 5 0.47 -50.35 -31.02
N SER A 6 -0.60 -50.98 -31.52
CA SER A 6 -1.70 -50.29 -32.21
C SER A 6 -2.77 -49.70 -31.28
N LEU A 7 -2.84 -50.10 -30.01
CA LEU A 7 -3.87 -49.61 -29.08
C LEU A 7 -3.45 -48.29 -28.39
N TRP A 8 -2.16 -48.13 -28.11
CA TRP A 8 -1.64 -46.93 -27.46
C TRP A 8 -1.60 -45.71 -28.38
N MET A 9 -1.38 -45.90 -29.68
CA MET A 9 -1.39 -44.80 -30.65
C MET A 9 -2.81 -44.29 -30.98
N ARG A 10 -3.85 -45.12 -30.80
CA ARG A 10 -5.25 -44.69 -30.98
C ARG A 10 -5.81 -43.94 -29.77
N LEU A 11 -5.31 -44.20 -28.57
CA LEU A 11 -5.71 -43.45 -27.37
C LEU A 11 -5.16 -42.02 -27.35
N ILE A 12 -3.95 -41.80 -27.88
CA ILE A 12 -3.32 -40.46 -27.92
C ILE A 12 -3.94 -39.59 -29.04
N ILE A 13 -4.36 -40.19 -30.17
CA ILE A 13 -5.01 -39.45 -31.26
C ILE A 13 -6.46 -39.03 -30.89
N SER A 14 -7.17 -39.81 -30.06
CA SER A 14 -8.49 -39.40 -29.56
C SER A 14 -8.45 -38.29 -28.50
N CYS A 15 -7.34 -38.11 -27.78
CA CYS A 15 -7.20 -36.98 -26.83
C CYS A 15 -6.81 -35.65 -27.52
N VAL A 16 -6.16 -35.69 -28.70
CA VAL A 16 -5.78 -34.47 -29.44
C VAL A 16 -6.91 -33.95 -30.34
N ILE A 17 -7.86 -34.80 -30.73
CA ILE A 17 -9.03 -34.39 -31.56
C ILE A 17 -10.17 -33.78 -30.71
N LEU A 18 -10.15 -33.91 -29.38
CA LEU A 18 -11.14 -33.29 -28.48
C LEU A 18 -10.80 -31.87 -28.03
N TYR A 19 -9.64 -31.32 -28.40
CA TYR A 19 -9.23 -29.94 -28.07
C TYR A 19 -8.91 -29.05 -29.28
N GLY A 20 -9.14 -29.53 -30.50
CA GLY A 20 -8.86 -28.80 -31.73
C GLY A 20 -10.10 -28.54 -32.58
N GLY A 21 -10.80 -27.44 -32.28
CA GLY A 21 -11.67 -26.77 -33.25
C GLY A 21 -13.18 -26.96 -33.04
N ARG A 22 -13.83 -25.90 -32.54
CA ARG A 22 -15.07 -25.35 -33.11
C ARG A 22 -15.34 -23.92 -32.55
N PRO A 23 -16.10 -23.10 -33.31
CA PRO A 23 -16.03 -21.64 -33.29
C PRO A 23 -16.83 -20.99 -32.15
N CYS A 24 -16.54 -19.71 -31.93
CA CYS A 24 -17.38 -18.75 -31.22
C CYS A 24 -18.84 -18.86 -31.69
N ASP A 25 -19.73 -19.23 -30.79
CA ASP A 25 -20.89 -18.44 -30.37
C ASP A 25 -21.80 -19.29 -29.47
N ALA A 26 -22.37 -18.65 -28.45
CA ALA A 26 -23.34 -19.18 -27.48
C ALA A 26 -22.82 -20.08 -26.34
N LEU A 27 -22.25 -19.46 -25.30
CA LEU A 27 -22.17 -20.06 -23.96
C LEU A 27 -22.14 -18.98 -22.86
N HIS A 28 -23.25 -18.27 -22.73
CA HIS A 28 -23.49 -17.29 -21.67
C HIS A 28 -24.83 -17.57 -20.97
N SER A 29 -24.99 -18.73 -20.33
CA SER A 29 -26.20 -18.96 -19.50
C SER A 29 -26.16 -20.05 -18.41
N GLN A 30 -25.01 -20.62 -18.02
CA GLN A 30 -25.04 -21.74 -17.04
C GLN A 30 -24.08 -21.69 -15.83
N VAL A 31 -23.42 -20.56 -15.56
CA VAL A 31 -22.61 -20.39 -14.33
C VAL A 31 -23.36 -19.62 -13.22
N SER A 32 -24.56 -19.08 -13.50
CA SER A 32 -25.31 -18.23 -12.55
C SER A 32 -26.29 -18.97 -11.63
N THR A 33 -26.45 -20.29 -11.76
CA THR A 33 -27.56 -21.01 -11.08
C THR A 33 -27.24 -21.54 -9.69
N ARG A 34 -25.95 -21.63 -9.28
CA ARG A 34 -25.58 -22.10 -7.93
C ARG A 34 -25.50 -21.00 -6.85
N ARG A 35 -25.41 -19.72 -7.22
CA ARG A 35 -25.45 -18.60 -6.25
C ARG A 35 -26.86 -18.13 -5.87
N ARG A 36 -27.90 -18.58 -6.58
CA ARG A 36 -29.29 -18.15 -6.32
C ARG A 36 -30.03 -18.93 -5.24
N TRP A 37 -29.51 -20.10 -4.85
CA TRP A 37 -30.15 -20.98 -3.86
C TRP A 37 -29.81 -20.65 -2.39
N LEU A 38 -28.86 -19.76 -2.13
CA LEU A 38 -28.52 -19.28 -0.78
C LEU A 38 -29.17 -17.92 -0.44
N GLN A 39 -30.00 -17.36 -1.33
CA GLN A 39 -30.69 -16.07 -1.11
C GLN A 39 -32.19 -16.22 -0.81
N THR A 40 -32.70 -17.44 -0.62
CA THR A 40 -34.14 -17.70 -0.42
C THR A 40 -34.45 -18.36 0.93
N ALA A 41 -33.73 -17.96 1.98
CA ALA A 41 -34.02 -18.42 3.34
C ALA A 41 -33.63 -17.40 4.42
N THR A 42 -34.16 -16.18 4.35
CA THR A 42 -34.40 -15.33 5.54
C THR A 42 -35.47 -14.30 5.20
N THR A 43 -36.68 -14.69 5.50
CA THR A 43 -37.92 -13.92 5.49
C THR A 43 -37.85 -12.80 6.53
N SER A 44 -38.23 -11.60 6.10
CA SER A 44 -38.92 -10.53 6.82
C SER A 44 -38.90 -10.52 8.36
N PHE A 45 -38.23 -9.50 8.93
CA PHE A 45 -38.67 -8.86 10.18
C PHE A 45 -38.65 -7.35 9.97
N VAL A 46 -39.84 -6.75 9.82
CA VAL A 46 -40.04 -5.30 9.87
C VAL A 46 -40.13 -4.94 11.36
N LEU A 47 -39.13 -4.24 11.87
CA LEU A 47 -39.22 -3.55 13.17
C LEU A 47 -39.36 -2.05 12.90
N LEU A 48 -40.59 -1.58 13.04
CA LEU A 48 -40.92 -0.17 13.24
C LEU A 48 -40.46 0.19 14.67
N SER A 49 -39.41 1.00 14.80
CA SER A 49 -39.05 1.64 16.07
C SER A 49 -38.87 3.14 15.87
N SER A 50 -39.65 3.91 16.62
CA SER A 50 -39.63 5.36 16.71
C SER A 50 -38.26 5.87 17.20
N PRO A 51 -37.79 7.06 16.77
CA PRO A 51 -36.55 7.62 17.27
C PRO A 51 -36.72 8.04 18.73
N THR A 52 -35.99 7.40 19.63
CA THR A 52 -35.81 7.85 21.01
C THR A 52 -34.40 8.41 21.19
N THR A 53 -34.33 9.40 22.06
CA THR A 53 -33.20 10.29 22.35
C THR A 53 -31.92 9.55 22.74
N ALA A 54 -30.79 10.07 22.26
CA ALA A 54 -29.44 9.55 22.41
C ALA A 54 -29.03 9.21 23.86
N HIS A 55 -28.55 7.97 24.06
CA HIS A 55 -27.71 7.54 25.17
C HIS A 55 -26.45 6.88 24.59
N ALA A 56 -25.44 7.70 24.27
CA ALA A 56 -24.22 7.30 23.55
C ALA A 56 -23.18 6.57 24.43
N GLY A 57 -23.44 6.32 25.70
CA GLY A 57 -22.51 5.64 26.61
C GLY A 57 -22.57 4.11 26.60
N GLU A 58 -23.71 3.52 26.19
CA GLU A 58 -23.97 2.08 26.43
C GLU A 58 -23.74 1.19 25.19
N VAL A 59 -23.76 1.79 24.00
CA VAL A 59 -23.56 1.09 22.71
C VAL A 59 -22.09 0.65 22.52
N GLY A 60 -21.13 1.42 23.05
CA GLY A 60 -19.71 1.07 23.01
C GLY A 60 -19.40 -0.23 23.77
N ALA A 61 -19.97 -0.40 24.96
CA ALA A 61 -19.76 -1.60 25.78
C ALA A 61 -20.44 -2.85 25.18
N GLN A 62 -21.60 -2.70 24.51
CA GLN A 62 -22.31 -3.82 23.88
C GLN A 62 -21.64 -4.28 22.57
N ILE A 63 -21.07 -3.36 21.77
CA ILE A 63 -20.34 -3.72 20.54
C ILE A 63 -19.02 -4.42 20.87
N THR A 64 -18.27 -3.95 21.89
CA THR A 64 -17.03 -4.62 22.31
C THR A 64 -17.33 -6.04 22.82
N LYS A 65 -18.46 -6.25 23.52
CA LYS A 65 -18.90 -7.58 23.97
C LYS A 65 -19.36 -8.47 22.82
N ALA A 66 -20.07 -7.94 21.82
CA ALA A 66 -20.50 -8.69 20.63
C ALA A 66 -19.32 -9.10 19.73
N VAL A 67 -18.31 -8.25 19.56
CA VAL A 67 -17.12 -8.54 18.74
C VAL A 67 -16.12 -9.46 19.47
N THR A 68 -16.15 -9.49 20.81
CA THR A 68 -15.27 -10.36 21.61
C THR A 68 -15.89 -11.72 21.96
N GLN A 69 -17.21 -11.83 22.02
CA GLN A 69 -17.92 -13.06 22.41
C GLN A 69 -18.73 -13.69 21.28
N SER A 70 -18.83 -13.09 20.10
CA SER A 70 -19.48 -13.75 18.95
C SER A 70 -18.66 -14.91 18.42
N ASP A 71 -19.34 -15.98 18.00
CA ASP A 71 -18.72 -17.16 17.39
C ASP A 71 -17.86 -16.80 16.17
N LEU A 72 -18.21 -15.73 15.44
CA LEU A 72 -17.42 -15.20 14.33
C LEU A 72 -16.10 -14.55 14.80
N GLY A 73 -16.15 -13.72 15.85
CA GLY A 73 -14.94 -13.12 16.45
C GLY A 73 -14.01 -14.17 17.07
N ILE A 74 -14.58 -15.22 17.66
CA ILE A 74 -13.84 -16.38 18.17
C ILE A 74 -13.23 -17.20 17.03
N ALA A 75 -13.97 -17.42 15.93
CA ALA A 75 -13.49 -18.15 14.76
C ALA A 75 -12.35 -17.43 14.03
N VAL A 76 -12.45 -16.10 13.86
CA VAL A 76 -11.37 -15.30 13.25
C VAL A 76 -10.12 -15.31 14.13
N ARG A 77 -10.25 -15.15 15.45
CA ARG A 77 -9.09 -15.27 16.36
C ARG A 77 -8.48 -16.67 16.34
N ARG A 78 -9.29 -17.73 16.33
CA ARG A 78 -8.78 -19.10 16.20
C ARG A 78 -8.05 -19.31 14.88
N SER A 79 -8.56 -18.76 13.77
CA SER A 79 -7.90 -18.81 12.46
C SER A 79 -6.55 -18.08 12.46
N VAL A 80 -6.49 -16.87 13.04
CA VAL A 80 -5.23 -16.10 13.15
C VAL A 80 -4.24 -16.80 14.07
N VAL A 81 -4.67 -17.30 15.24
CA VAL A 81 -3.82 -18.04 16.17
C VAL A 81 -3.34 -19.35 15.55
N GLN A 82 -4.18 -20.08 14.81
CA GLN A 82 -3.78 -21.29 14.10
C GLN A 82 -2.82 -20.98 12.95
N GLY A 83 -3.02 -19.88 12.23
CA GLY A 83 -2.10 -19.40 11.20
C GLY A 83 -0.73 -19.08 11.78
N ALA A 84 -0.70 -18.32 12.89
CA ALA A 84 0.53 -18.01 13.61
C ALA A 84 1.23 -19.28 14.12
N GLN A 85 0.49 -20.21 14.76
CA GLN A 85 1.06 -21.50 15.22
C GLN A 85 1.55 -22.39 14.06
N THR A 86 0.94 -22.27 12.88
CA THR A 86 1.38 -23.03 11.70
C THR A 86 2.66 -22.43 11.13
N MET A 87 2.77 -21.11 11.07
CA MET A 87 3.98 -20.41 10.64
C MET A 87 5.13 -20.64 11.62
N ASP A 88 4.88 -20.54 12.92
CA ASP A 88 5.86 -20.82 13.97
C ASP A 88 6.39 -22.27 13.91
N ARG A 89 5.52 -23.24 13.61
CA ARG A 89 5.94 -24.64 13.36
C ARG A 89 6.72 -24.82 12.07
N LEU A 90 6.41 -24.06 11.02
CA LEU A 90 7.16 -24.09 9.78
C LEU A 90 8.54 -23.47 9.97
N ASP A 91 8.61 -22.36 10.72
CA ASP A 91 9.85 -21.69 11.06
C ASP A 91 10.73 -22.57 11.94
N GLY A 92 10.20 -23.15 13.02
CA GLY A 92 10.96 -24.10 13.85
C GLY A 92 11.42 -25.35 13.09
N LYS A 93 10.67 -25.81 12.07
CA LYS A 93 11.13 -26.89 11.16
C LYS A 93 12.21 -26.40 10.20
N TRP A 94 12.12 -25.16 9.76
CA TRP A 94 13.11 -24.53 8.91
C TRP A 94 14.42 -24.26 9.66
N GLU A 95 14.36 -23.82 10.91
CA GLU A 95 15.51 -23.71 11.80
C GLU A 95 16.17 -25.08 12.03
N GLN A 96 15.39 -26.11 12.39
CA GLN A 96 15.92 -27.47 12.55
C GLN A 96 16.55 -28.01 11.27
N PHE A 97 15.96 -27.71 10.11
CA PHE A 97 16.53 -28.04 8.80
C PHE A 97 17.85 -27.27 8.57
N SER A 98 17.84 -25.96 8.77
CA SER A 98 19.00 -25.08 8.64
C SER A 98 20.16 -25.53 9.52
N ASP A 99 19.89 -25.86 10.79
CA ASP A 99 20.86 -26.34 11.76
C ASP A 99 21.39 -27.73 11.42
N ARG A 100 20.50 -28.66 11.03
CA ARG A 100 20.87 -30.02 10.64
C ARG A 100 21.81 -30.05 9.45
N PHE A 101 21.64 -29.13 8.50
CA PHE A 101 22.49 -28.99 7.33
C PHE A 101 23.57 -27.90 7.48
N GLN A 102 23.70 -27.31 8.67
CA GLN A 102 24.65 -26.24 8.98
C GLN A 102 24.57 -25.01 8.05
N LEU A 103 23.43 -24.80 7.40
CA LEU A 103 23.21 -23.74 6.40
C LEU A 103 23.35 -22.33 7.02
N GLY A 104 23.08 -22.19 8.32
CA GLY A 104 23.26 -20.95 9.07
C GLY A 104 24.71 -20.64 9.49
N LYS A 105 25.54 -21.67 9.72
CA LYS A 105 26.94 -21.49 10.14
C LYS A 105 27.82 -20.96 9.01
N GLU A 106 27.57 -21.37 7.77
CA GLU A 106 28.28 -20.84 6.60
C GLU A 106 27.81 -19.43 6.22
N ARG A 107 26.54 -19.07 6.47
CA ARG A 107 26.02 -17.70 6.23
C ARG A 107 26.59 -16.67 7.21
N SER A 108 26.73 -17.03 8.49
CA SER A 108 27.27 -16.15 9.53
C SER A 108 28.79 -15.97 9.46
N GLN A 109 29.50 -16.90 8.81
CA GLN A 109 30.94 -16.84 8.59
C GLN A 109 31.36 -16.21 7.25
N ARG A 110 30.41 -15.70 6.45
CA ARG A 110 30.78 -14.97 5.23
C ARG A 110 31.58 -13.72 5.63
N PRO A 111 32.86 -13.63 5.26
CA PRO A 111 33.68 -12.45 5.57
C PRO A 111 33.14 -11.17 4.91
N ASP A 112 32.26 -11.33 3.91
CA ASP A 112 31.70 -10.26 3.09
C ASP A 112 30.20 -10.01 3.37
N ARG A 113 29.74 -10.07 4.63
CA ARG A 113 28.42 -9.47 4.93
C ARG A 113 28.56 -7.96 4.64
N PRO A 114 27.76 -7.37 3.74
CA PRO A 114 27.79 -5.94 3.53
C PRO A 114 27.54 -5.27 4.88
N LYS A 115 28.34 -4.25 5.19
CA LYS A 115 28.20 -3.52 6.45
C LYS A 115 26.75 -3.01 6.54
N PRO A 116 26.11 -3.07 7.72
CA PRO A 116 24.79 -2.51 7.91
C PRO A 116 24.71 -1.09 7.34
N LEU A 117 23.67 -0.80 6.58
CA LEU A 117 23.48 0.51 6.01
C LEU A 117 23.16 1.48 7.16
N VAL A 118 24.07 2.42 7.42
CA VAL A 118 23.86 3.44 8.45
C VAL A 118 23.07 4.57 7.85
N ILE A 119 21.77 4.65 8.17
CA ILE A 119 20.90 5.75 7.77
C ILE A 119 21.04 6.87 8.82
N PRO A 120 21.44 8.09 8.43
CA PRO A 120 21.52 9.22 9.36
C PRO A 120 20.13 9.66 9.81
N ALA A 121 20.05 10.47 10.87
CA ALA A 121 18.81 11.16 11.20
C ALA A 121 18.47 12.20 10.12
N PRO A 122 17.19 12.38 9.74
CA PRO A 122 16.80 13.45 8.83
C PRO A 122 17.09 14.82 9.41
N LEU A 123 17.31 15.80 8.53
CA LEU A 123 17.38 17.20 8.93
C LEU A 123 16.06 17.64 9.60
N PRO A 124 16.07 18.70 10.43
CA PRO A 124 14.83 19.22 11.00
C PRO A 124 13.81 19.54 9.90
N LEU A 125 12.59 19.01 10.07
CA LEU A 125 11.49 19.25 9.14
C LEU A 125 11.18 20.74 9.03
N ASP A 126 11.07 21.25 7.80
CA ASP A 126 10.60 22.62 7.56
C ASP A 126 9.17 22.80 8.11
N PRO A 127 8.98 23.63 9.15
CA PRO A 127 7.68 23.78 9.81
C PRO A 127 6.63 24.45 8.92
N THR A 128 7.04 25.09 7.82
CA THR A 128 6.12 25.73 6.87
C THR A 128 5.53 24.74 5.86
N LEU A 129 6.21 23.62 5.58
CA LEU A 129 5.79 22.67 4.56
C LEU A 129 4.73 21.71 5.09
N ALA A 130 4.91 21.15 6.28
CA ALA A 130 4.00 20.15 6.86
C ALA A 130 2.52 20.58 6.86
N PRO A 131 2.15 21.78 7.38
CA PRO A 131 0.77 22.24 7.35
C PRO A 131 0.25 22.48 5.91
N ARG A 132 1.13 22.91 4.99
CA ARG A 132 0.75 23.14 3.59
C ARG A 132 0.45 21.84 2.86
N VAL A 133 1.23 20.79 3.12
CA VAL A 133 0.99 19.45 2.55
C VAL A 133 -0.38 18.93 2.98
N LEU A 134 -0.70 18.99 4.28
CA LEU A 134 -2.00 18.55 4.80
C LEU A 134 -3.15 19.36 4.21
N LYS A 135 -2.98 20.68 4.11
CA LYS A 135 -3.97 21.56 3.50
C LYS A 135 -4.22 21.23 2.02
N CYS A 136 -3.17 21.09 1.21
CA CYS A 136 -3.30 20.71 -0.20
C CYS A 136 -3.96 19.33 -0.34
N SER A 137 -3.60 18.39 0.54
CA SER A 137 -4.18 17.06 0.61
C SER A 137 -5.69 17.08 0.89
N ASP A 138 -6.13 17.89 1.86
CA ASP A 138 -7.56 18.09 2.20
C ASP A 138 -8.32 18.75 1.04
N GLU A 139 -7.73 19.78 0.42
CA GLU A 139 -8.33 20.52 -0.69
C GLU A 139 -8.54 19.64 -1.92
N ILE A 140 -7.51 18.86 -2.33
CA ILE A 140 -7.62 17.90 -3.44
C ILE A 140 -8.67 16.83 -3.11
N PHE A 141 -8.66 16.30 -1.88
CA PHE A 141 -9.64 15.30 -1.46
C PHE A 141 -11.06 15.83 -1.61
N LEU A 142 -11.34 17.02 -1.06
CA LEU A 142 -12.66 17.64 -1.12
C LEU A 142 -13.07 17.97 -2.55
N GLU A 143 -12.16 18.44 -3.40
CA GLU A 143 -12.47 18.75 -4.80
C GLU A 143 -12.94 17.51 -5.55
N LEU A 144 -12.19 16.41 -5.43
CA LEU A 144 -12.51 15.14 -6.11
C LEU A 144 -13.76 14.46 -5.53
N MET A 145 -14.11 14.79 -4.28
CA MET A 145 -15.27 14.22 -3.59
C MET A 145 -16.52 15.08 -3.67
N ARG A 146 -16.51 16.23 -4.36
CA ARG A 146 -17.73 17.02 -4.59
C ARG A 146 -18.65 16.33 -5.61
N PRO A 147 -19.97 16.32 -5.39
CA PRO A 147 -20.72 16.98 -4.31
C PRO A 147 -20.98 16.08 -3.07
N PHE A 148 -20.34 14.91 -2.98
CA PHE A 148 -20.65 13.90 -1.97
C PHE A 148 -20.19 14.26 -0.55
N LEU A 149 -19.14 15.06 -0.42
CA LEU A 149 -18.57 15.48 0.87
C LEU A 149 -18.43 16.99 0.97
N THR A 150 -18.65 17.49 2.18
CA THR A 150 -18.44 18.88 2.58
C THR A 150 -17.17 19.00 3.43
N SER A 151 -16.58 20.20 3.47
CA SER A 151 -15.44 20.50 4.34
C SER A 151 -15.75 20.22 5.81
N THR A 152 -16.96 20.56 6.28
CA THR A 152 -17.40 20.30 7.65
C THR A 152 -17.38 18.81 8.00
N GLN A 153 -17.85 17.95 7.08
CA GLN A 153 -17.82 16.49 7.29
C GLN A 153 -16.39 15.97 7.37
N LEU A 154 -15.49 16.48 6.53
CA LEU A 154 -14.08 16.10 6.58
C LEU A 154 -13.43 16.52 7.91
N THR A 155 -13.56 17.80 8.31
CA THR A 155 -13.01 18.29 9.58
C THR A 155 -13.57 17.51 10.78
N GLN A 156 -14.86 17.21 10.77
CA GLN A 156 -15.47 16.39 11.82
C GLN A 156 -14.88 14.99 11.88
N GLN A 157 -14.69 14.33 10.73
CA GLN A 157 -14.09 13.00 10.68
C GLN A 157 -12.63 13.01 11.14
N ILE A 158 -11.84 13.99 10.71
CA ILE A 158 -10.46 14.21 11.17
C ILE A 158 -10.42 14.30 12.70
N GLN A 159 -11.29 15.13 13.30
CA GLN A 159 -11.34 15.29 14.76
C GLN A 159 -11.73 13.99 15.48
N ILE A 160 -12.70 13.24 14.94
CA ILE A 160 -13.11 11.94 15.49
C ILE A 160 -11.94 10.96 15.49
N VAL A 161 -11.23 10.84 14.35
CA VAL A 161 -10.07 9.96 14.23
C VAL A 161 -8.97 10.39 15.19
N GLN A 162 -8.63 11.69 15.20
CA GLN A 162 -7.60 12.24 16.08
C GLN A 162 -7.89 11.91 17.55
N ASN A 163 -9.09 12.17 18.04
CA ASN A 163 -9.48 11.90 19.42
C ASN A 163 -9.44 10.41 19.76
N THR A 164 -9.76 9.56 18.79
CA THR A 164 -9.76 8.11 18.95
C THR A 164 -8.34 7.55 19.05
N VAL A 165 -7.43 8.00 18.18
CA VAL A 165 -6.10 7.38 18.03
C VAL A 165 -5.02 8.05 18.85
N LYS A 166 -5.15 9.35 19.18
CA LYS A 166 -4.14 10.11 19.93
C LYS A 166 -3.72 9.44 21.24
N PRO A 167 -4.62 8.88 22.07
CA PRO A 167 -4.20 8.19 23.29
C PRO A 167 -3.31 6.96 23.04
N ALA A 168 -3.48 6.28 21.90
CA ALA A 168 -2.63 5.13 21.55
C ALA A 168 -1.23 5.58 21.11
N PHE A 169 -1.14 6.65 20.32
CA PHE A 169 0.14 7.26 19.94
C PHE A 169 0.89 7.82 21.16
N VAL A 170 0.22 8.55 22.06
CA VAL A 170 0.86 9.07 23.29
C VAL A 170 1.39 7.95 24.20
N ARG A 171 0.81 6.75 24.14
CA ARG A 171 1.29 5.59 24.88
C ARG A 171 2.46 4.87 24.20
N SER A 172 2.68 5.06 22.90
CA SER A 172 3.85 4.50 22.23
C SER A 172 5.07 5.33 22.61
N ALA A 173 6.12 4.67 23.10
CA ALA A 173 7.34 5.36 23.55
C ALA A 173 8.04 6.15 22.43
N SER A 174 7.68 5.88 21.17
CA SER A 174 8.27 6.46 19.97
C SER A 174 7.63 7.79 19.54
N TYR A 175 6.46 8.17 20.07
CA TYR A 175 5.78 9.41 19.69
C TYR A 175 6.03 10.53 20.70
N SER A 176 6.58 11.64 20.22
CA SER A 176 6.79 12.89 20.93
C SER A 176 6.11 14.03 20.16
N PRO A 177 5.07 14.69 20.73
CA PRO A 177 4.41 15.81 20.06
C PRO A 177 5.32 17.04 19.93
N GLU A 178 6.43 17.09 20.68
CA GLU A 178 7.43 18.14 20.58
C GLU A 178 8.35 17.96 19.37
N ASN A 179 8.40 16.76 18.78
CA ASN A 179 9.14 16.48 17.56
C ASN A 179 8.25 16.78 16.33
N PRO A 180 8.56 17.82 15.52
CA PRO A 180 7.73 18.20 14.38
C PRO A 180 7.54 17.09 13.36
N ALA A 181 8.55 16.24 13.14
CA ALA A 181 8.46 15.13 12.18
C ALA A 181 7.48 14.05 12.67
N GLN A 182 7.51 13.72 13.96
CA GLN A 182 6.60 12.74 14.55
C GLN A 182 5.17 13.28 14.64
N GLN A 183 5.02 14.57 14.95
CA GLN A 183 3.73 15.24 14.92
C GLN A 183 3.14 15.24 13.50
N PHE A 184 3.95 15.59 12.50
CA PHE A 184 3.52 15.57 11.10
C PHE A 184 3.15 14.16 10.62
N ASN A 185 3.93 13.13 10.97
CA ASN A 185 3.60 11.74 10.70
C ASN A 185 2.23 11.34 11.29
N PHE A 186 1.99 11.70 12.55
CA PHE A 186 0.70 11.47 13.21
C PHE A 186 -0.45 12.20 12.50
N ASP A 187 -0.26 13.46 12.12
CA ASP A 187 -1.29 14.23 11.43
C ASP A 187 -1.60 13.64 10.05
N LEU A 188 -0.58 13.19 9.29
CA LEU A 188 -0.79 12.45 8.05
C LEU A 188 -1.62 11.18 8.28
N TYR A 189 -1.30 10.39 9.30
CA TYR A 189 -2.09 9.20 9.64
C TYR A 189 -3.56 9.55 9.89
N VAL A 190 -3.82 10.57 10.71
CA VAL A 190 -5.19 11.01 11.05
C VAL A 190 -5.97 11.44 9.81
N HIS A 191 -5.39 12.28 8.96
CA HIS A 191 -6.05 12.78 7.75
C HIS A 191 -6.37 11.64 6.77
N TYR A 192 -5.38 10.80 6.45
CA TYR A 192 -5.55 9.72 5.48
C TYR A 192 -6.48 8.60 5.99
N LYS A 193 -6.50 8.35 7.30
CA LYS A 193 -7.50 7.48 7.92
C LYS A 193 -8.90 8.07 7.81
N ALA A 194 -9.06 9.37 8.06
CA ALA A 194 -10.34 10.06 7.90
C ALA A 194 -10.84 10.02 6.45
N TYR A 195 -9.96 10.25 5.47
CA TYR A 195 -10.29 10.09 4.05
C TYR A 195 -10.80 8.68 3.77
N SER A 196 -10.06 7.66 4.20
CA SER A 196 -10.41 6.26 3.96
C SER A 196 -11.76 5.89 4.59
N ASP A 197 -12.03 6.35 5.81
CA ASP A 197 -13.32 6.12 6.48
C ASP A 197 -14.49 6.75 5.71
N LEU A 198 -14.32 7.97 5.21
CA LEU A 198 -15.34 8.64 4.41
C LEU A 198 -15.56 7.94 3.06
N LEU A 199 -14.49 7.51 2.39
CA LEU A 199 -14.57 6.76 1.15
C LEU A 199 -15.32 5.43 1.32
N ILE A 200 -15.03 4.69 2.40
CA ILE A 200 -15.74 3.44 2.74
C ILE A 200 -17.23 3.71 3.01
N GLN A 201 -17.54 4.76 3.77
CA GLN A 201 -18.93 5.13 4.03
C GLN A 201 -19.69 5.49 2.75
N LEU A 202 -19.02 6.13 1.79
CA LEU A 202 -19.62 6.48 0.50
C LEU A 202 -19.79 5.27 -0.40
N ASP A 203 -18.81 4.37 -0.46
CA ASP A 203 -18.91 3.12 -1.24
C ASP A 203 -20.11 2.28 -0.76
N ASN A 204 -20.31 2.19 0.55
CA ASN A 204 -21.46 1.49 1.15
C ASN A 204 -22.82 2.15 0.87
N LYS A 205 -22.85 3.47 0.63
CA LYS A 205 -24.09 4.25 0.38
C LYS A 205 -24.39 4.40 -1.11
N SER A 206 -23.37 4.41 -1.95
CA SER A 206 -23.44 4.71 -3.38
C SER A 206 -23.65 3.44 -4.18
N ASN A 207 -24.84 3.29 -4.75
CA ASN A 207 -25.17 2.07 -5.49
C ASN A 207 -24.54 1.96 -6.89
N LYS A 208 -23.64 2.89 -7.33
CA LYS A 208 -22.86 2.80 -8.60
C LYS A 208 -21.98 4.01 -9.01
N ALA A 209 -22.01 5.16 -8.31
CA ALA A 209 -21.42 6.39 -8.85
C ALA A 209 -19.94 6.63 -8.52
N PHE A 210 -19.44 6.08 -7.41
CA PHE A 210 -18.06 6.30 -6.97
C PHE A 210 -17.16 5.18 -7.50
N LYS A 211 -16.07 5.55 -8.20
CA LYS A 211 -15.04 4.62 -8.67
C LYS A 211 -13.74 4.92 -7.96
N PHE A 212 -13.44 4.15 -6.91
CA PHE A 212 -12.22 4.34 -6.12
C PHE A 212 -10.92 4.36 -6.96
N PRO A 213 -10.71 3.48 -7.97
CA PRO A 213 -9.50 3.54 -8.79
C PRO A 213 -9.31 4.85 -9.54
N ASP A 214 -10.39 5.41 -10.09
CA ASP A 214 -10.35 6.67 -10.83
C ASP A 214 -10.06 7.84 -9.90
N PHE A 215 -10.69 7.85 -8.71
CA PHE A 215 -10.40 8.81 -7.64
C PHE A 215 -8.93 8.73 -7.22
N LEU A 216 -8.44 7.52 -6.91
CA LEU A 216 -7.08 7.30 -6.42
C LEU A 216 -6.05 7.81 -7.43
N LYS A 217 -6.21 7.45 -8.72
CA LYS A 217 -5.32 7.92 -9.79
C LYS A 217 -5.27 9.44 -9.87
N GLN A 218 -6.43 10.11 -9.85
CA GLN A 218 -6.49 11.57 -9.93
C GLN A 218 -5.89 12.24 -8.68
N TYR A 219 -6.19 11.68 -7.51
CA TYR A 219 -5.68 12.18 -6.24
C TYR A 219 -4.14 12.12 -6.20
N GLN A 220 -3.57 10.97 -6.57
CA GLN A 220 -2.12 10.76 -6.59
C GLN A 220 -1.41 11.70 -7.56
N ILE A 221 -1.92 11.87 -8.79
CA ILE A 221 -1.34 12.79 -9.78
C ILE A 221 -1.32 14.23 -9.25
N ARG A 222 -2.47 14.71 -8.74
CA ARG A 222 -2.59 16.07 -8.21
C ARG A 222 -1.69 16.29 -7.00
N MET A 223 -1.66 15.33 -6.08
CA MET A 223 -0.82 15.42 -4.90
C MET A 223 0.67 15.40 -5.26
N GLY A 224 1.08 14.56 -6.23
CA GLY A 224 2.45 14.54 -6.73
C GLY A 224 2.86 15.89 -7.33
N ILE A 225 1.97 16.54 -8.09
CA ILE A 225 2.20 17.88 -8.63
C ILE A 225 2.33 18.91 -7.50
N GLU A 226 1.42 18.91 -6.52
CA GLU A 226 1.47 19.83 -5.38
C GLU A 226 2.75 19.66 -4.56
N VAL A 227 3.20 18.43 -4.31
CA VAL A 227 4.48 18.17 -3.61
C VAL A 227 5.65 18.81 -4.35
N LEU A 228 5.72 18.66 -5.68
CA LEU A 228 6.77 19.30 -6.48
C LEU A 228 6.72 20.83 -6.39
N GLN A 229 5.52 21.42 -6.46
CA GLN A 229 5.33 22.87 -6.35
C GLN A 229 5.69 23.40 -4.95
N LEU A 230 5.32 22.69 -3.89
CA LEU A 230 5.67 23.02 -2.51
C LEU A 230 7.20 23.03 -2.30
N LEU A 231 7.90 22.10 -2.96
CA LEU A 231 9.36 22.03 -3.00
C LEU A 231 9.99 23.00 -4.02
N GLN A 232 9.20 23.83 -4.69
CA GLN A 232 9.63 24.81 -5.70
C GLN A 232 10.35 24.16 -6.89
N LEU A 233 9.95 22.95 -7.25
CA LEU A 233 10.51 22.21 -8.37
C LEU A 233 9.61 22.33 -9.60
N PRO A 234 10.19 22.46 -10.80
CA PRO A 234 9.41 22.45 -12.03
C PRO A 234 8.80 21.07 -12.23
N VAL A 235 7.51 21.03 -12.58
CA VAL A 235 6.86 19.81 -13.05
C VAL A 235 7.33 19.57 -14.49
N PRO A 236 8.00 18.45 -14.80
CA PRO A 236 8.45 18.16 -16.15
C PRO A 236 7.26 18.10 -17.11
N VAL A 237 7.41 18.70 -18.29
CA VAL A 237 6.42 18.58 -19.38
C VAL A 237 6.44 17.14 -19.88
N GLN A 238 5.31 16.59 -20.34
CA GLN A 238 5.21 15.20 -20.80
C GLN A 238 6.26 14.84 -21.88
N GLU A 239 6.59 15.80 -22.75
CA GLU A 239 7.55 15.65 -23.85
C GLU A 239 9.03 15.84 -23.42
N SER A 240 9.30 16.00 -22.13
CA SER A 240 10.68 16.12 -21.62
C SER A 240 11.48 14.84 -21.87
N SER A 241 12.76 15.01 -22.18
CA SER A 241 13.67 13.88 -22.37
C SER A 241 13.82 13.08 -21.08
N LEU A 242 14.13 11.78 -21.18
CA LEU A 242 14.42 10.95 -20.02
C LEU A 242 15.56 11.55 -19.16
N GLU A 243 16.56 12.16 -19.80
CA GLU A 243 17.66 12.81 -19.10
C GLU A 243 17.18 13.99 -18.23
N ASP A 244 16.25 14.80 -18.74
CA ASP A 244 15.66 15.91 -17.98
C ASP A 244 14.81 15.41 -16.80
N LYS A 245 14.09 14.30 -17.00
CA LYS A 245 13.32 13.62 -15.94
C LYS A 245 14.24 13.06 -14.86
N LEU A 246 15.36 12.42 -15.23
CA LEU A 246 16.37 11.94 -14.27
C LEU A 246 17.01 13.10 -13.47
N LYS A 247 17.33 14.22 -14.14
CA LYS A 247 17.80 15.44 -13.46
C LYS A 247 16.73 16.06 -12.55
N ALA A 248 15.44 15.92 -12.90
CA ALA A 248 14.35 16.34 -12.03
C ALA A 248 14.24 15.44 -10.79
N LEU A 249 14.42 14.11 -10.92
CA LEU A 249 14.50 13.19 -9.78
C LEU A 249 15.65 13.54 -8.83
N ASP A 250 16.82 13.91 -9.36
CA ASP A 250 17.96 14.35 -8.55
C ASP A 250 17.66 15.59 -7.70
N ARG A 251 17.05 16.59 -8.34
CA ARG A 251 16.63 17.83 -7.67
C ARG A 251 15.56 17.55 -6.63
N PHE A 252 14.64 16.64 -6.94
CA PHE A 252 13.63 16.17 -6.01
C PHE A 252 14.23 15.49 -4.79
N GLY A 253 15.13 14.52 -4.97
CA GLY A 253 15.80 13.84 -3.87
C GLY A 253 16.59 14.82 -2.99
N THR A 254 17.29 15.77 -3.62
CA THR A 254 18.01 16.86 -2.92
C THR A 254 17.06 17.72 -2.09
N ALA A 255 15.91 18.11 -2.65
CA ALA A 255 14.91 18.92 -1.96
C ALA A 255 14.26 18.19 -0.78
N LEU A 256 14.00 16.88 -0.90
CA LEU A 256 13.47 16.08 0.22
C LEU A 256 14.46 16.03 1.39
N VAL A 257 15.75 15.86 1.11
CA VAL A 257 16.80 15.85 2.15
C VAL A 257 16.91 17.23 2.80
N GLN A 258 16.97 18.30 2.00
CA GLN A 258 17.12 19.67 2.49
C GLN A 258 15.93 20.15 3.34
N THR A 259 14.74 19.66 3.07
CA THR A 259 13.52 20.02 3.82
C THR A 259 13.24 19.10 5.01
N GLY A 260 14.10 18.09 5.24
CA GLY A 260 13.97 17.16 6.38
C GLY A 260 12.88 16.11 6.21
N TRP A 261 12.41 15.85 4.98
CA TRP A 261 11.40 14.82 4.71
C TRP A 261 12.00 13.42 4.68
N VAL A 262 13.24 13.31 4.21
CA VAL A 262 14.01 12.06 4.18
C VAL A 262 15.41 12.36 4.68
N ALA A 263 16.08 11.36 5.24
CA ALA A 263 17.46 11.51 5.69
C ALA A 263 18.46 11.42 4.54
N GLN A 264 18.20 10.53 3.59
CA GLN A 264 19.06 10.30 2.45
C GLN A 264 18.24 9.73 1.28
N VAL A 265 18.68 10.03 0.06
CA VAL A 265 18.13 9.45 -1.16
C VAL A 265 19.24 8.73 -1.90
N ASP A 266 19.06 7.44 -2.14
CA ASP A 266 19.95 6.65 -2.99
C ASP A 266 19.19 6.23 -4.23
N HIS A 267 19.85 6.16 -5.38
CA HIS A 267 19.21 5.61 -6.58
C HIS A 267 20.21 4.87 -7.45
N ALA A 268 19.78 3.74 -7.99
CA ALA A 268 20.53 3.01 -9.00
C ALA A 268 20.23 3.66 -10.35
N ARG A 269 21.00 4.67 -10.76
CA ARG A 269 20.77 5.31 -12.06
C ARG A 269 20.90 4.29 -13.20
N PRO A 270 19.98 4.32 -14.18
CA PRO A 270 20.20 3.67 -15.45
C PRO A 270 21.54 4.10 -16.06
N THR A 271 22.32 3.14 -16.55
CA THR A 271 23.53 3.43 -17.33
C THR A 271 23.15 3.96 -18.71
N LEU A 272 24.09 4.61 -19.39
CA LEU A 272 23.87 5.07 -20.77
C LEU A 272 23.54 3.91 -21.72
N GLU A 273 24.17 2.75 -21.51
CA GLU A 273 23.90 1.52 -22.24
C GLU A 273 22.45 1.07 -22.02
N GLN A 274 21.99 0.97 -20.77
CA GLN A 274 20.59 0.62 -20.47
C GLN A 274 19.58 1.58 -21.08
N ILE A 275 19.90 2.88 -21.13
CA ILE A 275 19.05 3.89 -21.77
C ILE A 275 19.05 3.73 -23.30
N GLN A 276 20.18 3.35 -23.90
CA GLN A 276 20.27 3.06 -25.34
C GLN A 276 19.49 1.79 -25.68
N ASP A 277 19.69 0.72 -24.93
CA ASP A 277 18.98 -0.55 -25.09
C ASP A 277 17.46 -0.34 -24.98
N TRP A 278 16.98 0.42 -23.98
CA TRP A 278 15.56 0.77 -23.85
C TRP A 278 15.01 1.53 -25.08
N ARG A 279 15.81 2.39 -25.72
CA ARG A 279 15.39 3.14 -26.92
C ARG A 279 15.37 2.29 -28.17
N ASP A 280 16.28 1.32 -28.27
CA ASP A 280 16.55 0.57 -29.48
C ASP A 280 15.76 -0.76 -29.54
N ASP A 281 15.58 -1.42 -28.40
CA ASP A 281 15.07 -2.81 -28.31
C ASP A 281 13.67 -2.95 -27.68
N ALA A 282 13.05 -1.84 -27.25
CA ALA A 282 11.74 -1.82 -26.57
C ALA A 282 11.65 -2.69 -25.30
N ASP A 283 12.78 -3.06 -24.70
CA ASP A 283 12.84 -3.69 -23.39
C ASP A 283 12.51 -2.67 -22.30
N ASP A 284 11.84 -3.09 -21.22
CA ASP A 284 11.49 -2.19 -20.12
C ASP A 284 12.72 -1.66 -19.38
N LEU A 285 12.76 -0.34 -19.14
CA LEU A 285 13.80 0.25 -18.31
C LEU A 285 13.41 0.21 -16.84
N ILE A 286 14.14 -0.57 -16.03
CA ILE A 286 13.85 -0.78 -14.62
C ILE A 286 14.99 -0.27 -13.74
N TRP A 287 14.66 0.52 -12.72
CA TRP A 287 15.62 0.92 -11.70
C TRP A 287 14.94 1.23 -10.36
N THR A 288 15.74 1.49 -9.32
CA THR A 288 15.24 1.76 -7.97
C THR A 288 15.70 3.10 -7.41
N LEU A 289 14.84 3.70 -6.60
CA LEU A 289 15.07 4.91 -5.82
C LEU A 289 14.73 4.61 -4.37
N ALA A 290 15.69 4.73 -3.46
CA ALA A 290 15.52 4.54 -2.03
C ALA A 290 15.33 5.89 -1.33
N LEU A 291 14.26 6.00 -0.54
CA LEU A 291 14.00 7.11 0.37
C LEU A 291 14.30 6.62 1.80
N ASN A 292 15.51 6.90 2.27
CA ASN A 292 15.98 6.46 3.58
C ASN A 292 15.56 7.47 4.65
N GLY A 293 15.05 6.97 5.77
CA GLY A 293 14.57 7.81 6.88
C GLY A 293 13.39 8.69 6.50
N ASP A 294 12.50 8.22 5.65
CA ASP A 294 11.25 8.91 5.29
C ASP A 294 10.41 9.15 6.56
N ILE A 295 10.20 10.42 6.91
CA ILE A 295 9.47 10.80 8.12
C ILE A 295 7.99 10.43 8.07
N THR A 296 7.45 10.12 6.89
CA THR A 296 6.05 9.73 6.68
C THR A 296 5.85 8.22 6.74
N LEU A 297 6.93 7.43 6.84
CA LEU A 297 6.89 5.97 6.83
C LEU A 297 5.92 5.37 7.85
N GLY A 298 5.92 5.88 9.09
CA GLY A 298 5.04 5.37 10.15
C GLY A 298 3.55 5.44 9.79
N SER A 299 3.08 6.52 9.17
CA SER A 299 1.69 6.64 8.75
C SER A 299 1.36 5.73 7.56
N GLN A 300 2.31 5.57 6.63
CA GLN A 300 2.16 4.68 5.48
C GLN A 300 1.94 3.22 5.94
N LEU A 301 2.85 2.71 6.78
CA LEU A 301 2.78 1.34 7.30
C LEU A 301 1.48 1.08 8.08
N LEU A 302 1.14 1.95 9.03
CA LEU A 302 -0.05 1.77 9.86
C LEU A 302 -1.35 1.75 9.03
N LEU A 303 -1.43 2.54 7.96
CA LEU A 303 -2.60 2.55 7.08
C LEU A 303 -2.65 1.31 6.19
N GLN A 304 -1.51 0.89 5.66
CA GLN A 304 -1.42 -0.31 4.82
C GLN A 304 -1.69 -1.60 5.60
N GLU A 305 -1.21 -1.72 6.83
CA GLU A 305 -1.49 -2.86 7.73
C GLU A 305 -2.99 -3.00 8.02
N GLN A 306 -3.72 -1.89 8.01
CA GLN A 306 -5.19 -1.88 8.13
C GLN A 306 -5.91 -2.17 6.80
N GLY A 307 -5.17 -2.38 5.70
CA GLY A 307 -5.70 -2.67 4.38
C GLY A 307 -6.17 -1.43 3.61
N PHE A 308 -5.82 -0.22 4.05
CA PHE A 308 -6.17 0.99 3.30
C PHE A 308 -5.29 1.15 2.06
N ARG A 309 -5.93 1.53 0.95
CA ARG A 309 -5.26 1.75 -0.34
C ARG A 309 -4.85 3.20 -0.56
N LEU A 310 -5.38 4.13 0.24
CA LEU A 310 -5.02 5.54 0.23
C LEU A 310 -4.20 5.86 1.48
N TYR A 311 -2.90 6.09 1.31
CA TYR A 311 -1.95 6.39 2.38
C TYR A 311 -0.91 7.38 1.84
N SER A 312 -0.23 8.12 2.72
CA SER A 312 0.57 9.30 2.38
C SER A 312 1.94 8.99 1.77
N ASN A 313 2.00 8.26 0.65
CA ASN A 313 3.26 8.00 -0.07
C ASN A 313 3.59 9.15 -1.03
N LEU A 314 3.96 10.29 -0.44
CA LEU A 314 4.23 11.55 -1.15
C LEU A 314 5.40 11.41 -2.13
N GLY A 315 6.44 10.65 -1.75
CA GLY A 315 7.60 10.37 -2.57
C GLY A 315 7.23 9.67 -3.87
N LYS A 316 6.48 8.56 -3.78
CA LYS A 316 5.98 7.81 -4.95
C LYS A 316 5.18 8.68 -5.90
N TRP A 317 4.27 9.50 -5.38
CA TRP A 317 3.40 10.32 -6.23
C TRP A 317 4.16 11.44 -6.96
N ALA A 318 5.12 12.08 -6.29
CA ALA A 318 5.98 13.07 -6.92
C ALA A 318 6.87 12.44 -8.01
N VAL A 319 7.46 11.27 -7.74
CA VAL A 319 8.25 10.50 -8.72
C VAL A 319 7.41 10.13 -9.94
N GLN A 320 6.19 9.62 -9.72
CA GLN A 320 5.24 9.32 -10.80
C GLN A 320 4.91 10.57 -11.62
N SER A 321 4.71 11.74 -10.98
CA SER A 321 4.45 13.00 -11.68
C SER A 321 5.67 13.52 -12.45
N ILE A 322 6.90 13.25 -12.00
CA ILE A 322 8.14 13.58 -12.74
C ILE A 322 8.27 12.72 -13.99
N LEU A 323 8.04 11.42 -13.85
CA LEU A 323 8.26 10.44 -14.93
C LEU A 323 7.13 10.43 -15.96
N GLY A 324 5.91 10.71 -15.51
CA GLY A 324 4.72 10.76 -16.33
C GLY A 324 3.92 9.45 -16.31
N PRO A 325 2.81 9.39 -17.08
CA PRO A 325 1.84 8.29 -17.01
C PRO A 325 2.33 6.97 -17.64
N SER A 326 3.41 6.98 -18.41
CA SER A 326 4.03 5.78 -19.01
C SER A 326 5.01 5.07 -18.07
N SER A 327 5.08 5.51 -16.81
CA SER A 327 5.90 4.88 -15.78
C SER A 327 5.03 4.12 -14.80
N THR A 328 5.54 3.00 -14.31
CA THR A 328 5.00 2.30 -13.14
C THR A 328 5.95 2.50 -11.98
N VAL A 329 5.42 2.93 -10.83
CA VAL A 329 6.20 3.13 -9.60
C VAL A 329 5.58 2.31 -8.47
N ASP A 330 6.28 1.26 -8.06
CA ASP A 330 5.89 0.39 -6.94
C ASP A 330 6.72 0.72 -5.70
N ASP A 331 6.10 0.68 -4.53
CA ASP A 331 6.75 0.94 -3.25
C ASP A 331 6.93 -0.34 -2.43
N TYR A 332 8.11 -0.50 -1.85
CA TYR A 332 8.49 -1.60 -0.98
C TYR A 332 9.13 -1.05 0.29
N TYR A 333 8.87 -1.71 1.41
CA TYR A 333 9.41 -1.33 2.72
C TYR A 333 10.52 -2.29 3.09
N MET A 334 11.71 -1.75 3.37
CA MET A 334 12.88 -2.56 3.71
C MET A 334 13.37 -2.25 5.12
N ASP A 335 13.65 -3.32 5.85
CA ASP A 335 14.51 -3.30 7.04
C ASP A 335 15.96 -3.39 6.57
N THR A 336 16.76 -2.39 6.92
CA THR A 336 18.16 -2.29 6.53
C THR A 336 19.10 -3.12 7.41
N ASP A 337 18.63 -3.58 8.56
CA ASP A 337 19.43 -4.33 9.53
C ASP A 337 19.26 -5.86 9.39
N TYR A 338 18.33 -6.32 8.54
CA TYR A 338 17.92 -7.72 8.33
C TYR A 338 17.99 -8.52 9.62
N ASN A 339 16.98 -8.33 10.47
CA ASN A 339 16.84 -9.06 11.72
C ASN A 339 15.76 -10.14 11.62
N SER A 340 16.07 -11.36 12.07
CA SER A 340 15.08 -12.43 12.21
C SER A 340 14.20 -12.25 13.45
N ASP A 341 14.61 -11.39 14.39
CA ASP A 341 13.82 -11.02 15.56
C ASP A 341 12.75 -9.99 15.16
N PRO A 342 11.45 -10.34 15.17
CA PRO A 342 10.38 -9.43 14.78
C PRO A 342 10.28 -8.21 15.70
N ASP A 343 10.75 -8.30 16.95
CA ASP A 343 10.75 -7.18 17.89
C ASP A 343 11.84 -6.14 17.57
N ARG A 344 12.76 -6.47 16.66
CA ARG A 344 13.86 -5.61 16.20
C ARG A 344 13.70 -5.20 14.75
N PHE A 345 12.61 -5.58 14.10
CA PHE A 345 12.31 -5.19 12.73
C PHE A 345 11.99 -3.70 12.70
N GLU A 346 12.90 -2.92 12.13
CA GLU A 346 12.74 -1.47 12.00
C GLU A 346 12.83 -1.09 10.52
N VAL A 347 11.67 -0.85 9.91
CA VAL A 347 11.64 -0.32 8.55
C VAL A 347 12.23 1.08 8.56
N LYS A 348 13.30 1.28 7.79
CA LYS A 348 13.98 2.58 7.67
C LYS A 348 14.02 3.11 6.24
N GLN A 349 13.61 2.29 5.28
CA GLN A 349 13.77 2.58 3.86
C GLN A 349 12.48 2.30 3.11
N VAL A 350 12.05 3.28 2.31
CA VAL A 350 11.05 3.09 1.26
C VAL A 350 11.79 2.95 -0.07
N LEU A 351 11.71 1.78 -0.70
CA LEU A 351 12.22 1.54 -2.04
C LEU A 351 11.11 1.78 -3.05
N LEU A 352 11.37 2.66 -4.01
CA LEU A 352 10.52 2.89 -5.16
C LEU A 352 11.14 2.16 -6.35
N ASN A 353 10.49 1.09 -6.80
CA ASN A 353 10.82 0.39 -8.03
C ASN A 353 10.15 1.09 -9.19
N ILE A 354 10.94 1.54 -10.15
CA ILE A 354 10.50 2.33 -11.29
C ILE A 354 10.68 1.50 -12.54
N GLN A 355 9.64 1.44 -13.37
CA GLN A 355 9.63 0.79 -14.67
C GLN A 355 9.10 1.75 -15.72
N LEU A 356 9.82 1.93 -16.82
CA LEU A 356 9.34 2.60 -18.03
C LEU A 356 9.09 1.55 -19.10
N GLU A 357 7.87 1.54 -19.64
CA GLU A 357 7.50 0.68 -20.77
C GLU A 357 8.23 1.16 -22.04
N GLY A 358 8.80 0.21 -22.80
CA GLY A 358 9.52 0.43 -24.06
C GLY A 358 8.63 0.59 -25.29
#